data_AF-A0A0H2RFE9-F1
#
_entry.id   AF-A0A0H2RFE9-F1
#
_cell.length_a   1.000
_cell.length_b   1.000
_cell.length_c   1.000
_cell.angle_alpha   90.00
_cell.angle_beta   90.00
_cell.angle_gamma   90.00
#
_symmetry.space_group_name_H-M   'P 1'
#
loop_
_entity.id
_entity.type
_entity.pdbx_description
1 polymer ?
#
loop_
_entity_poly.entity_id
_entity_poly.type
_entity_poly.pdbx_seq_one_letter_code
_entity_poly.pdbx_strand_id
1 'polypeptide(L)'
;MSSNLPSTSSYPGEQPTDSDTPADEGADVVSPLLSSFLDELRNDDTTTVYSYFSTVSTNYTMSNLPGPGRLLGNFYSRAGRALEKRLGRIVNRAAIKEYEDAVDILLQRSWNGSIHDMFDDDDPSENERACEILLVCAKSDDAAVQTMAFEKIVWYFVYWPSKVRSAFRRVFEQRNEISDVIAFSWRRPDIEYSLRWLFLYKLASRCLSSHQSSFFEDITQFDDVDRESLDFLQFEGLLLSCGDVTDFVLALRLIELYWDREGVEGYILDKGFNDPVIVQFANGLIIWLEIYVSEPDPNKRVPFLFTVFRLTNTLLEGVTRSSRNVNIDGLDRRFEYDATIAMWAVVFKMYHFLRSIEPRRVVIEDIPVLCKPWRELCHESLPNPEHVKLRQSLLRLEDIHGSAIRNSFPPEENSAMDREGKYLKRATQVIAGLVPCIHCVNPMYLESDLTKRYWGRPSWYDDQLRICEEMMILTKSTMNRTSCMGIPYTIKIGQVAPNACNVCYRALLRRRQRCQRWRYLKPRLPLSPIMVILTHHRGILTLFVLYVTALDRKDRDGDDVLKSFEGGFRLRRKDMIHFTYEEQLEEERDDE
;
A
#
# COMPACT_ATOMS: atom_id res chain seq x y z
N MET A 1 -22.06 -6.15 -54.99
CA MET A 1 -21.93 -7.44 -55.69
C MET A 1 -22.20 -8.54 -54.67
N SER A 2 -23.43 -9.06 -54.70
CA SER A 2 -23.90 -10.12 -53.81
C SER A 2 -23.63 -11.47 -54.46
N SER A 3 -23.08 -12.41 -53.71
CA SER A 3 -23.03 -13.83 -54.09
C SER A 3 -23.60 -14.68 -52.97
N ASN A 4 -24.84 -15.10 -53.20
CA ASN A 4 -25.54 -16.18 -52.50
C ASN A 4 -25.02 -17.53 -52.99
N LEU A 5 -24.79 -18.47 -52.08
CA LEU A 5 -24.80 -19.91 -52.37
C LEU A 5 -25.49 -20.64 -51.21
N PRO A 6 -26.49 -21.51 -51.48
CA PRO A 6 -27.08 -22.40 -50.49
C PRO A 6 -26.52 -23.83 -50.63
N SER A 7 -26.57 -24.63 -49.56
CA SER A 7 -27.18 -25.98 -49.55
C SER A 7 -26.86 -26.75 -48.26
N THR A 8 -27.93 -26.97 -47.49
CA THR A 8 -28.37 -28.21 -46.81
C THR A 8 -27.39 -29.40 -46.69
N SER A 9 -27.17 -29.82 -45.44
CA SER A 9 -26.91 -31.21 -45.07
C SER A 9 -27.67 -31.55 -43.79
N SER A 10 -28.62 -32.47 -43.89
CA SER A 10 -29.42 -33.06 -42.82
C SER A 10 -28.86 -34.44 -42.45
N TYR A 11 -28.52 -34.65 -41.18
CA TYR A 11 -28.39 -35.98 -40.57
C TYR A 11 -29.13 -36.02 -39.23
N PRO A 12 -29.65 -37.19 -38.82
CA PRO A 12 -30.67 -37.32 -37.79
C PRO A 12 -30.10 -37.72 -36.42
N GLY A 13 -30.74 -37.17 -35.38
CA GLY A 13 -31.17 -37.90 -34.20
C GLY A 13 -30.13 -38.59 -33.33
N GLU A 14 -29.69 -37.90 -32.28
CA GLU A 14 -29.30 -38.52 -31.01
C GLU A 14 -30.10 -37.90 -29.86
N GLN A 15 -30.59 -38.78 -28.98
CA GLN A 15 -31.42 -38.47 -27.82
C GLN A 15 -30.65 -37.68 -26.75
N PRO A 16 -31.29 -36.76 -26.02
CA PRO A 16 -30.71 -36.19 -24.82
C PRO A 16 -30.93 -37.13 -23.64
N THR A 17 -29.85 -37.70 -23.11
CA THR A 17 -29.82 -38.17 -21.73
C THR A 17 -29.64 -36.95 -20.83
N ASP A 18 -30.68 -36.63 -20.07
CA ASP A 18 -30.62 -35.79 -18.88
C ASP A 18 -29.48 -36.26 -17.96
N SER A 19 -28.42 -35.47 -17.90
CA SER A 19 -27.51 -35.46 -16.76
C SER A 19 -27.45 -34.03 -16.23
N ASP A 20 -28.37 -33.73 -15.31
CA ASP A 20 -28.31 -32.57 -14.43
C ASP A 20 -27.03 -32.62 -13.59
N THR A 21 -25.94 -32.12 -14.17
CA THR A 21 -24.74 -31.74 -13.43
C THR A 21 -24.79 -30.22 -13.34
N PRO A 22 -24.84 -29.63 -12.14
CA PRO A 22 -24.83 -28.17 -12.02
C PRO A 22 -23.49 -27.68 -12.55
N ALA A 23 -23.54 -27.09 -13.74
CA ALA A 23 -22.41 -26.44 -14.38
C ALA A 23 -21.94 -25.32 -13.46
N ASP A 24 -20.79 -25.54 -12.82
CA ASP A 24 -19.99 -24.54 -12.12
C ASP A 24 -19.31 -23.61 -13.16
N GLU A 25 -20.10 -23.10 -14.09
CA GLU A 25 -19.70 -22.14 -15.13
C GLU A 25 -20.00 -20.73 -14.63
N GLY A 26 -19.17 -20.23 -13.70
CA GLY A 26 -19.41 -18.89 -13.16
C GLY A 26 -18.27 -18.19 -12.46
N ALA A 27 -17.07 -18.75 -12.39
CA ALA A 27 -15.99 -18.19 -11.58
C ALA A 27 -14.73 -17.71 -12.34
N ASP A 28 -14.66 -17.87 -13.67
CA ASP A 28 -13.42 -17.62 -14.43
C ASP A 28 -13.32 -16.22 -15.08
N VAL A 29 -14.08 -15.24 -14.58
CA VAL A 29 -13.98 -13.83 -15.02
C VAL A 29 -13.29 -13.00 -13.93
N VAL A 30 -12.02 -13.29 -13.67
CA VAL A 30 -11.16 -12.38 -12.91
C VAL A 30 -10.00 -11.96 -13.82
N SER A 31 -10.14 -10.76 -14.37
CA SER A 31 -9.30 -10.17 -15.40
C SER A 31 -7.78 -10.34 -15.17
N PRO A 32 -7.06 -11.04 -16.06
CA PRO A 32 -5.60 -11.19 -16.06
C PRO A 32 -4.80 -9.92 -16.41
N LEU A 33 -5.43 -8.75 -16.45
CA LEU A 33 -4.83 -7.52 -17.02
C LEU A 33 -3.61 -6.99 -16.23
N LEU A 34 -3.36 -7.50 -15.03
CA LEU A 34 -2.36 -6.94 -14.12
C LEU A 34 -1.00 -7.66 -14.19
N SER A 35 -0.92 -8.89 -14.69
CA SER A 35 0.40 -9.52 -14.94
C SER A 35 1.09 -8.92 -16.17
N SER A 36 0.32 -8.39 -17.13
CA SER A 36 0.85 -8.09 -18.46
C SER A 36 1.89 -6.99 -18.46
N PHE A 37 1.83 -5.97 -17.59
CA PHE A 37 2.83 -4.89 -17.60
C PHE A 37 4.18 -5.35 -17.02
N LEU A 38 4.16 -6.12 -15.93
CA LEU A 38 5.39 -6.70 -15.39
C LEU A 38 5.97 -7.75 -16.34
N ASP A 39 5.10 -8.52 -17.00
CA ASP A 39 5.49 -9.46 -18.04
C ASP A 39 6.05 -8.72 -19.26
N GLU A 40 5.47 -7.59 -19.67
CA GLU A 40 5.96 -6.73 -20.75
C GLU A 40 7.35 -6.17 -20.42
N LEU A 41 7.54 -5.64 -19.20
CA LEU A 41 8.84 -5.18 -18.73
C LEU A 41 9.92 -6.28 -18.75
N ARG A 42 9.53 -7.54 -18.58
CA ARG A 42 10.45 -8.70 -18.64
C ARG A 42 10.62 -9.27 -20.05
N ASN A 43 9.58 -9.22 -20.88
CA ASN A 43 9.55 -9.86 -22.19
C ASN A 43 10.13 -8.96 -23.30
N ASP A 44 10.19 -7.65 -23.08
CA ASP A 44 10.95 -6.70 -23.91
C ASP A 44 12.46 -7.07 -24.02
N ASP A 45 12.91 -8.10 -23.29
CA ASP A 45 14.29 -8.61 -23.28
C ASP A 45 14.66 -9.48 -24.48
N THR A 46 13.70 -10.07 -25.20
CA THR A 46 14.02 -11.22 -26.09
C THR A 46 13.83 -10.99 -27.58
N THR A 47 13.06 -9.98 -28.01
CA THR A 47 12.51 -9.98 -29.38
C THR A 47 13.12 -8.97 -30.35
N THR A 48 13.91 -7.98 -29.89
CA THR A 48 14.32 -6.86 -30.76
C THR A 48 15.82 -6.62 -30.78
N VAL A 49 16.63 -7.68 -30.84
CA VAL A 49 18.04 -7.55 -31.23
C VAL A 49 18.09 -7.24 -32.72
N TYR A 50 17.97 -5.96 -33.07
CA TYR A 50 18.16 -5.46 -34.43
C TYR A 50 19.65 -5.59 -34.76
N SER A 51 20.07 -6.76 -35.23
CA SER A 51 21.44 -7.02 -35.64
C SER A 51 21.72 -6.30 -36.96
N TYR A 52 21.98 -4.99 -36.89
CA TYR A 52 22.49 -4.22 -38.02
C TYR A 52 23.98 -4.58 -38.21
N PHE A 53 24.24 -5.80 -38.71
CA PHE A 53 25.54 -6.18 -39.23
C PHE A 53 25.76 -5.40 -40.52
N SER A 54 26.30 -4.19 -40.39
CA SER A 54 26.83 -3.45 -41.54
C SER A 54 28.12 -4.15 -41.99
N THR A 55 27.97 -5.13 -42.89
CA THR A 55 29.08 -5.70 -43.67
C THR A 55 29.59 -4.64 -44.64
N VAL A 56 30.25 -3.60 -44.13
CA VAL A 56 31.13 -2.76 -44.95
C VAL A 56 32.44 -3.52 -45.08
N SER A 57 32.43 -4.44 -46.05
CA SER A 57 33.63 -5.07 -46.61
C SER A 57 34.53 -3.96 -47.16
N THR A 58 35.49 -3.53 -46.35
CA THR A 58 36.49 -2.56 -46.76
C THR A 58 37.38 -3.17 -47.82
N ASN A 59 37.22 -2.65 -49.04
CA ASN A 59 38.22 -2.54 -50.10
C ASN A 59 39.49 -3.38 -49.89
N TYR A 60 39.48 -4.58 -50.46
CA TYR A 60 40.66 -5.37 -50.76
C TYR A 60 41.42 -4.72 -51.93
N THR A 61 41.96 -3.51 -51.73
CA THR A 61 42.90 -2.91 -52.68
C THR A 61 44.27 -3.57 -52.47
N MET A 62 44.68 -4.38 -53.45
CA MET A 62 46.00 -5.02 -53.54
C MET A 62 47.14 -3.98 -53.42
N SER A 63 47.60 -3.70 -52.21
CA SER A 63 48.73 -2.79 -51.91
C SER A 63 50.07 -3.53 -51.74
N ASN A 64 50.14 -4.81 -52.10
CA ASN A 64 51.27 -5.69 -51.80
C ASN A 64 52.30 -5.81 -52.94
N LEU A 65 52.35 -4.88 -53.89
CA LEU A 65 53.41 -4.86 -54.90
C LEU A 65 54.71 -4.27 -54.30
N PRO A 66 55.86 -4.97 -54.39
CA PRO A 66 57.13 -4.49 -53.88
C PRO A 66 57.62 -3.27 -54.69
N GLY A 67 57.74 -2.12 -54.03
CA GLY A 67 58.25 -0.89 -54.61
C GLY A 67 58.47 0.19 -53.55
N PRO A 68 59.19 1.29 -53.85
CA PRO A 68 59.45 2.39 -52.92
C PRO A 68 58.18 3.02 -52.33
N GLY A 69 57.05 2.94 -53.05
CA GLY A 69 55.73 3.33 -52.53
C GLY A 69 55.29 2.56 -51.29
N ARG A 70 55.74 1.31 -51.09
CA ARG A 70 55.41 0.48 -49.91
C ARG A 70 56.08 0.99 -48.64
N LEU A 71 57.31 1.51 -48.74
CA LEU A 71 58.02 2.10 -47.59
C LEU A 71 57.36 3.41 -47.16
N LEU A 72 56.97 4.26 -48.12
CA LEU A 72 56.22 5.48 -47.85
C LEU A 72 54.83 5.19 -47.28
N GLY A 73 54.10 4.23 -47.86
CA GLY A 73 52.80 3.79 -47.34
C GLY A 73 52.89 3.31 -45.89
N ASN A 74 53.85 2.44 -45.57
CA ASN A 74 54.08 1.98 -44.21
C ASN A 74 54.44 3.11 -43.24
N PHE A 75 55.22 4.10 -43.68
CA PHE A 75 55.56 5.26 -42.88
C PHE A 75 54.32 6.11 -42.57
N TYR A 76 53.52 6.46 -43.57
CA TYR A 76 52.28 7.23 -43.35
C TYR A 76 51.25 6.46 -42.54
N SER A 77 51.10 5.15 -42.76
CA SER A 77 50.23 4.31 -41.92
C SER A 77 50.72 4.21 -40.48
N ARG A 78 52.03 4.30 -40.23
CA ARG A 78 52.58 4.34 -38.86
C ARG A 78 52.38 5.71 -38.21
N ALA A 79 52.60 6.78 -38.97
CA ALA A 79 52.39 8.16 -38.51
C ALA A 79 50.91 8.44 -38.23
N GLY A 80 50.01 8.01 -39.13
CA GLY A 80 48.55 8.08 -38.95
C GLY A 80 48.09 7.35 -37.71
N ARG A 81 48.52 6.08 -37.52
CA ARG A 81 48.20 5.31 -36.30
C ARG A 81 48.73 5.96 -35.01
N ALA A 82 49.90 6.61 -35.05
CA ALA A 82 50.44 7.32 -33.89
C ALA A 82 49.64 8.59 -33.58
N LEU A 83 49.20 9.32 -34.61
CA LEU A 83 48.35 10.51 -34.48
C LEU A 83 46.95 10.14 -33.97
N GLU A 84 46.30 9.13 -34.56
CA GLU A 84 45.02 8.57 -34.12
C GLU A 84 45.07 8.16 -32.65
N LYS A 85 46.13 7.45 -32.23
CA LYS A 85 46.33 7.09 -30.81
C LYS A 85 46.54 8.29 -29.88
N ARG A 86 47.10 9.40 -30.37
CA ARG A 86 47.31 10.61 -29.54
C ARG A 86 46.03 11.43 -29.45
N LEU A 87 45.33 11.63 -30.57
CA LEU A 87 44.04 12.31 -30.61
C LEU A 87 42.99 11.53 -29.82
N GLY A 88 42.89 10.22 -30.02
CA GLY A 88 42.00 9.35 -29.25
C GLY A 88 42.23 9.44 -27.74
N ARG A 89 43.49 9.54 -27.29
CA ARG A 89 43.79 9.74 -25.85
C ARG A 89 43.35 11.09 -25.32
N ILE A 90 43.44 12.16 -26.11
CA ILE A 90 43.02 13.50 -25.69
C ILE A 90 41.48 13.55 -25.62
N VAL A 91 40.81 13.07 -26.67
CA VAL A 91 39.35 12.99 -26.73
C VAL A 91 38.81 12.13 -25.59
N ASN A 92 39.41 10.95 -25.34
CA ASN A 92 38.99 10.09 -24.24
C ASN A 92 39.20 10.76 -22.87
N ARG A 93 40.28 11.50 -22.66
CA ARG A 93 40.50 12.22 -21.39
C ARG A 93 39.48 13.34 -21.17
N ALA A 94 39.14 14.07 -22.23
CA ALA A 94 38.12 15.11 -22.16
C ALA A 94 36.74 14.50 -21.84
N ALA A 95 36.36 13.43 -22.55
CA ALA A 95 35.10 12.74 -22.33
C ALA A 95 35.00 12.10 -20.93
N ILE A 96 36.09 11.51 -20.42
CA ILE A 96 36.13 10.98 -19.04
C ILE A 96 35.92 12.11 -18.03
N LYS A 97 36.60 13.25 -18.21
CA LYS A 97 36.44 14.39 -17.30
C LYS A 97 35.02 14.95 -17.34
N GLU A 98 34.45 15.13 -18.52
CA GLU A 98 33.07 15.59 -18.70
C GLU A 98 32.07 14.64 -18.02
N TYR A 99 32.29 13.33 -18.15
CA TYR A 99 31.50 12.32 -17.45
C TYR A 99 31.65 12.41 -15.92
N GLU A 100 32.88 12.54 -15.40
CA GLU A 100 33.13 12.70 -13.97
C GLU A 100 32.44 13.96 -13.42
N ASP A 101 32.57 15.10 -14.11
CA ASP A 101 31.92 16.36 -13.75
C ASP A 101 30.38 16.21 -13.76
N ALA A 102 29.81 15.52 -14.75
CA ALA A 102 28.37 15.27 -14.85
C ALA A 102 27.86 14.37 -13.72
N VAL A 103 28.60 13.31 -13.38
CA VAL A 103 28.26 12.40 -12.28
C VAL A 103 28.34 13.12 -10.94
N ASP A 104 29.35 13.96 -10.72
CA ASP A 104 29.47 14.76 -9.49
C ASP A 104 28.26 15.69 -9.31
N ILE A 105 27.80 16.35 -10.40
CA ILE A 105 26.60 17.19 -10.38
C ILE A 105 25.34 16.36 -10.11
N LEU A 106 25.21 15.18 -10.74
CA LEU A 106 24.07 14.28 -10.51
C LEU A 106 23.99 13.79 -9.06
N LEU A 107 25.14 13.46 -8.46
CA LEU A 107 25.26 12.93 -7.11
C LEU A 107 25.14 13.99 -6.01
N GLN A 108 25.20 15.28 -6.36
CA GLN A 108 25.10 16.37 -5.42
C GLN A 108 23.73 16.37 -4.73
N ARG A 109 23.69 15.89 -3.48
CA ARG A 109 22.45 15.75 -2.67
C ARG A 109 21.82 17.08 -2.23
N SER A 110 22.51 18.20 -2.44
CA SER A 110 22.00 19.51 -2.07
C SER A 110 20.92 19.95 -3.04
N TRP A 111 19.78 20.41 -2.50
CA TRP A 111 18.69 20.95 -3.32
C TRP A 111 19.09 22.29 -3.98
N ASN A 112 19.98 23.08 -3.35
CA ASN A 112 20.31 24.47 -3.72
C ASN A 112 21.66 24.61 -4.47
N GLY A 113 21.98 23.68 -5.35
CA GLY A 113 23.17 23.82 -6.24
C GLY A 113 23.19 22.76 -7.32
N SER A 114 22.02 22.39 -7.84
CA SER A 114 21.79 21.15 -8.57
C SER A 114 21.12 21.40 -9.92
N ILE A 115 20.97 20.33 -10.71
CA ILE A 115 20.16 20.26 -11.94
C ILE A 115 18.77 20.91 -11.75
N HIS A 116 18.24 20.97 -10.52
CA HIS A 116 16.99 21.66 -10.23
C HIS A 116 17.07 23.18 -10.46
N ASP A 117 18.12 23.84 -10.00
CA ASP A 117 18.28 25.29 -10.16
C ASP A 117 18.45 25.65 -11.64
N MET A 118 19.13 24.78 -12.40
CA MET A 118 19.27 24.94 -13.86
C MET A 118 17.94 24.87 -14.61
N PHE A 119 16.98 24.08 -14.11
CA PHE A 119 15.63 24.02 -14.69
C PHE A 119 14.66 25.08 -14.13
N ASP A 120 14.90 25.54 -12.90
CA ASP A 120 14.15 26.65 -12.31
C ASP A 120 14.49 27.96 -13.03
N ASP A 121 15.72 28.11 -13.51
CA ASP A 121 16.15 29.25 -14.32
C ASP A 121 15.32 29.41 -15.61
N ASP A 122 15.08 30.67 -15.99
CA ASP A 122 14.37 31.04 -17.20
C ASP A 122 15.29 31.03 -18.44
N ASP A 123 16.62 30.95 -18.23
CA ASP A 123 17.60 30.86 -19.30
C ASP A 123 17.51 29.48 -20.00
N PRO A 124 17.11 29.42 -21.29
CA PRO A 124 17.02 28.16 -22.03
C PRO A 124 18.36 27.43 -22.14
N SER A 125 19.50 28.11 -21.98
CA SER A 125 20.83 27.51 -22.08
C SER A 125 21.22 26.72 -20.84
N GLU A 126 20.85 27.16 -19.64
CA GLU A 126 21.04 26.38 -18.40
C GLU A 126 20.13 25.14 -18.39
N ASN A 127 18.91 25.28 -18.92
CA ASN A 127 18.00 24.15 -19.14
C ASN A 127 18.60 23.09 -20.10
N GLU A 128 19.19 23.52 -21.20
CA GLU A 128 19.89 22.62 -22.14
C GLU A 128 21.08 21.94 -21.46
N ARG A 129 21.88 22.70 -20.71
CA ARG A 129 23.02 22.16 -19.95
C ARG A 129 22.61 21.08 -18.93
N ALA A 130 21.49 21.30 -18.23
CA ALA A 130 20.90 20.29 -17.35
C ALA A 130 20.53 19.00 -18.11
N CYS A 131 19.90 19.13 -19.27
CA CYS A 131 19.61 18.01 -20.16
C CYS A 131 20.89 17.29 -20.60
N GLU A 132 21.95 18.00 -20.97
CA GLU A 132 23.22 17.40 -21.38
C GLU A 132 23.84 16.54 -20.28
N ILE A 133 23.89 17.06 -19.04
CA ILE A 133 24.38 16.33 -17.86
C ILE A 133 23.58 15.04 -17.65
N LEU A 134 22.25 15.12 -17.74
CA LEU A 134 21.38 13.95 -17.60
C LEU A 134 21.60 12.92 -18.71
N LEU A 135 21.77 13.34 -19.97
CA LEU A 135 22.04 12.43 -21.09
C LEU A 135 23.40 11.73 -20.96
N VAL A 136 24.44 12.46 -20.51
CA VAL A 136 25.77 11.88 -20.24
C VAL A 136 25.67 10.79 -19.17
N CYS A 137 24.94 11.06 -18.08
CA CYS A 137 24.74 10.09 -17.01
C CYS A 137 23.85 8.91 -17.41
N ALA A 138 22.79 9.15 -18.20
CA ALA A 138 21.91 8.11 -18.74
C ALA A 138 22.65 7.11 -19.64
N LYS A 139 23.73 7.54 -20.30
CA LYS A 139 24.60 6.69 -21.13
C LYS A 139 25.68 5.94 -20.33
N SER A 140 25.76 6.15 -19.01
CA SER A 140 26.79 5.53 -18.17
C SER A 140 26.86 3.99 -18.28
N ASP A 141 28.06 3.44 -18.08
CA ASP A 141 28.29 2.01 -17.88
C ASP A 141 27.80 1.53 -16.50
N ASP A 142 27.60 2.45 -15.55
CA ASP A 142 27.13 2.16 -14.20
C ASP A 142 25.59 2.24 -14.15
N ALA A 143 24.94 1.08 -13.98
CA ALA A 143 23.49 0.97 -13.89
C ALA A 143 22.87 1.82 -12.76
N ALA A 144 23.60 2.07 -11.67
CA ALA A 144 23.12 2.93 -10.60
C ALA A 144 23.08 4.41 -11.04
N VAL A 145 24.11 4.87 -11.74
CA VAL A 145 24.16 6.23 -12.33
C VAL A 145 23.05 6.40 -13.37
N GLN A 146 22.86 5.41 -14.25
CA GLN A 146 21.74 5.42 -15.21
C GLN A 146 20.38 5.52 -14.50
N THR A 147 20.16 4.69 -13.48
CA THR A 147 18.90 4.70 -12.69
C THR A 147 18.63 6.08 -12.09
N MET A 148 19.65 6.72 -11.52
CA MET A 148 19.52 8.07 -10.95
C MET A 148 19.23 9.12 -12.04
N ALA A 149 19.89 9.03 -13.20
CA ALA A 149 19.63 9.91 -14.32
C ALA A 149 18.18 9.77 -14.82
N PHE A 150 17.69 8.54 -15.01
CA PHE A 150 16.31 8.28 -15.43
C PHE A 150 15.30 8.81 -14.42
N GLU A 151 15.54 8.59 -13.13
CA GLU A 151 14.69 9.12 -12.06
C GLU A 151 14.62 10.65 -12.11
N LYS A 152 15.74 11.32 -12.35
CA LYS A 152 15.80 12.77 -12.52
C LYS A 152 15.11 13.26 -13.79
N ILE A 153 15.30 12.58 -14.93
CA ILE A 153 14.60 12.92 -16.19
C ILE A 153 13.10 12.90 -15.97
N VAL A 154 12.57 11.80 -15.40
CA VAL A 154 11.14 11.66 -15.11
C VAL A 154 10.68 12.73 -14.11
N TRP A 155 11.44 12.96 -13.04
CA TRP A 155 11.09 13.96 -12.02
C TRP A 155 11.00 15.37 -12.60
N TYR A 156 12.01 15.82 -13.34
CA TYR A 156 12.02 17.16 -13.94
C TYR A 156 10.94 17.29 -15.01
N PHE A 157 10.73 16.24 -15.81
CA PHE A 157 9.65 16.22 -16.79
C PHE A 157 8.27 16.39 -16.16
N VAL A 158 7.99 15.71 -15.04
CA VAL A 158 6.72 15.87 -14.32
C VAL A 158 6.59 17.28 -13.73
N TYR A 159 7.70 17.88 -13.34
CA TYR A 159 7.72 19.18 -12.68
C TYR A 159 7.57 20.36 -13.66
N TRP A 160 8.24 20.29 -14.81
CA TRP A 160 8.21 21.31 -15.85
C TRP A 160 8.07 20.68 -17.24
N PRO A 161 6.90 20.11 -17.58
CA PRO A 161 6.71 19.31 -18.79
C PRO A 161 7.19 19.99 -20.07
N SER A 162 6.71 21.20 -20.36
CA SER A 162 7.07 21.90 -21.60
C SER A 162 8.50 22.39 -21.59
N LYS A 163 8.99 22.95 -20.47
CA LYS A 163 10.35 23.49 -20.35
C LYS A 163 11.38 22.38 -20.60
N VAL A 164 11.24 21.26 -19.91
CA VAL A 164 12.16 20.11 -20.01
C VAL A 164 12.08 19.45 -21.39
N ARG A 165 10.88 19.24 -21.92
CA ARG A 165 10.72 18.65 -23.26
C ARG A 165 11.34 19.52 -24.35
N SER A 166 11.14 20.83 -24.27
CA SER A 166 11.71 21.80 -25.20
C SER A 166 13.25 21.82 -25.12
N ALA A 167 13.82 21.78 -23.91
CA ALA A 167 15.26 21.71 -23.71
C ALA A 167 15.89 20.44 -24.29
N PHE A 168 15.34 19.26 -24.00
CA PHE A 168 15.82 18.01 -24.60
C PHE A 168 15.73 18.02 -26.12
N ARG A 169 14.62 18.53 -26.67
CA ARG A 169 14.46 18.65 -28.13
C ARG A 169 15.59 19.48 -28.75
N ARG A 170 15.90 20.65 -28.18
CA ARG A 170 16.99 21.52 -28.68
C ARG A 170 18.35 20.82 -28.60
N VAL A 171 18.64 20.11 -27.50
CA VAL A 171 19.87 19.32 -27.36
C VAL A 171 19.98 18.24 -28.44
N PHE A 172 18.91 17.48 -28.70
CA PHE A 172 18.92 16.46 -29.75
C PHE A 172 19.05 17.06 -31.16
N GLU A 173 18.36 18.15 -31.44
CA GLU A 173 18.48 18.89 -32.71
C GLU A 173 19.90 19.42 -32.93
N GLN A 174 20.51 20.01 -31.90
CA GLN A 174 21.88 20.51 -31.96
C GLN A 174 22.91 19.39 -32.23
N ARG A 175 22.69 18.20 -31.65
CA ARG A 175 23.53 17.02 -31.85
C ARG A 175 23.21 16.24 -33.13
N ASN A 176 22.14 16.60 -33.83
CA ASN A 176 21.59 15.85 -34.96
C ASN A 176 21.34 14.37 -34.60
N GLU A 177 20.77 14.15 -33.42
CA GLU A 177 20.46 12.84 -32.85
C GLU A 177 18.93 12.61 -32.81
N ILE A 178 18.50 11.35 -32.96
CA ILE A 178 17.09 10.95 -32.81
C ILE A 178 16.89 10.44 -31.40
N SER A 179 16.01 11.08 -30.61
CA SER A 179 15.86 10.80 -29.19
C SER A 179 15.54 9.33 -28.89
N ASP A 180 14.64 8.72 -29.65
CA ASP A 180 14.24 7.31 -29.48
C ASP A 180 15.42 6.35 -29.72
N VAL A 181 16.32 6.68 -30.66
CA VAL A 181 17.54 5.89 -30.94
C VAL A 181 18.55 6.04 -29.80
N ILE A 182 18.71 7.25 -29.26
CA ILE A 182 19.60 7.50 -28.12
C ILE A 182 19.09 6.79 -26.88
N ALA A 183 17.81 6.90 -26.56
CA ALA A 183 17.20 6.21 -25.43
C ALA A 183 17.39 4.69 -25.55
N PHE A 184 17.11 4.12 -26.72
CA PHE A 184 17.31 2.69 -26.99
C PHE A 184 18.75 2.23 -26.76
N SER A 185 19.74 3.10 -27.02
CA SER A 185 21.17 2.78 -26.87
C SER A 185 21.64 2.64 -25.41
N TRP A 186 20.86 3.10 -24.42
CA TRP A 186 21.24 3.03 -23.00
C TRP A 186 21.19 1.62 -22.44
N ARG A 187 20.35 0.78 -23.04
CA ARG A 187 20.17 -0.62 -22.65
C ARG A 187 21.17 -1.51 -23.39
N ARG A 188 21.80 -2.44 -22.67
CA ARG A 188 22.78 -3.39 -23.23
C ARG A 188 22.21 -4.81 -23.25
N PRO A 189 22.41 -5.57 -24.34
CA PRO A 189 21.83 -6.90 -24.49
C PRO A 189 22.38 -7.93 -23.49
N ASP A 190 23.58 -7.72 -22.97
CA ASP A 190 24.28 -8.69 -22.09
C ASP A 190 24.23 -8.31 -20.60
N ILE A 191 23.42 -7.32 -20.22
CA ILE A 191 23.26 -6.88 -18.82
C ILE A 191 21.85 -7.21 -18.35
N GLU A 192 21.76 -7.99 -17.28
CA GLU A 192 20.51 -8.19 -16.55
C GLU A 192 20.24 -6.96 -15.68
N TYR A 193 19.18 -6.24 -16.00
CA TYR A 193 18.79 -5.03 -15.28
C TYR A 193 17.74 -5.34 -14.21
N SER A 194 17.80 -4.62 -13.10
CA SER A 194 16.73 -4.68 -12.09
C SER A 194 15.40 -4.18 -12.66
N LEU A 195 14.28 -4.66 -12.12
CA LEU A 195 12.94 -4.19 -12.51
C LEU A 195 12.79 -2.67 -12.33
N ARG A 196 13.37 -2.11 -11.26
CA ARG A 196 13.40 -0.65 -11.03
C ARG A 196 14.09 0.09 -12.17
N TRP A 197 15.22 -0.43 -12.65
CA TRP A 197 15.95 0.16 -13.78
C TRP A 197 15.08 0.12 -15.04
N LEU A 198 14.48 -1.03 -15.36
CA LEU A 198 13.63 -1.21 -16.56
C LEU A 198 12.41 -0.29 -16.54
N PHE A 199 11.77 -0.16 -15.37
CA PHE A 199 10.66 0.74 -15.16
C PHE A 199 11.03 2.21 -15.38
N LEU A 200 12.11 2.69 -14.73
CA LEU A 200 12.56 4.07 -14.88
C LEU A 200 13.09 4.36 -16.29
N TYR A 201 13.77 3.39 -16.90
CA TYR A 201 14.20 3.45 -18.29
C TYR A 201 13.02 3.67 -19.24
N LYS A 202 11.92 2.90 -19.08
CA LYS A 202 10.73 3.02 -19.92
C LYS A 202 10.06 4.39 -19.76
N LEU A 203 9.94 4.88 -18.52
CA LEU A 203 9.40 6.21 -18.25
C LEU A 203 10.28 7.32 -18.82
N ALA A 204 11.60 7.28 -18.56
CA ALA A 204 12.53 8.28 -19.08
C ALA A 204 12.57 8.29 -20.61
N SER A 205 12.55 7.11 -21.24
CA SER A 205 12.47 6.97 -22.69
C SER A 205 11.18 7.61 -23.23
N ARG A 206 10.04 7.39 -22.57
CA ARG A 206 8.77 8.03 -22.92
C ARG A 206 8.86 9.55 -22.81
N CYS A 207 9.40 10.09 -21.71
CA CYS A 207 9.58 11.54 -21.52
C CYS A 207 10.42 12.20 -22.64
N LEU A 208 11.37 11.47 -23.22
CA LEU A 208 12.24 11.95 -24.29
C LEU A 208 11.72 11.65 -25.70
N SER A 209 10.61 10.92 -25.82
CA SER A 209 10.14 10.49 -27.13
C SER A 209 9.76 11.69 -28.00
N SER A 210 10.19 11.60 -29.26
CA SER A 210 9.85 12.58 -30.28
C SER A 210 8.38 12.48 -30.72
N HIS A 211 7.73 11.36 -30.43
CA HIS A 211 6.35 11.10 -30.78
C HIS A 211 5.40 12.10 -30.09
N GLN A 212 4.56 12.77 -30.88
CA GLN A 212 3.47 13.58 -30.35
C GLN A 212 2.29 12.66 -30.01
N SER A 213 1.83 12.70 -28.77
CA SER A 213 0.60 12.04 -28.33
C SER A 213 -0.29 13.07 -27.65
N SER A 214 -1.60 12.81 -27.64
CA SER A 214 -2.59 13.62 -26.91
C SER A 214 -2.20 13.81 -25.45
N PHE A 215 -1.60 12.78 -24.83
CA PHE A 215 -1.05 12.88 -23.48
C PHE A 215 -0.13 14.09 -23.32
N PHE A 216 0.84 14.27 -24.23
CA PHE A 216 1.77 15.39 -24.12
C PHE A 216 1.16 16.76 -24.45
N GLU A 217 0.01 16.80 -25.12
CA GLU A 217 -0.71 18.06 -25.31
C GLU A 217 -1.42 18.43 -24.00
N ASP A 218 -2.08 17.47 -23.37
CA ASP A 218 -2.76 17.67 -22.09
C ASP A 218 -1.81 18.01 -20.95
N ILE A 219 -0.58 17.47 -20.92
CA ILE A 219 0.36 17.80 -19.84
C ILE A 219 0.80 19.28 -19.84
N THR A 220 0.67 19.99 -20.98
CA THR A 220 1.08 21.40 -21.07
C THR A 220 0.19 22.32 -20.22
N GLN A 221 -1.01 21.86 -19.85
CA GLN A 221 -1.89 22.62 -18.97
C GLN A 221 -1.35 22.75 -17.54
N PHE A 222 -0.30 22.01 -17.16
CA PHE A 222 0.26 21.99 -15.81
C PHE A 222 1.53 22.85 -15.63
N ASP A 223 2.08 23.47 -16.68
CA ASP A 223 3.39 24.17 -16.60
C ASP A 223 3.42 25.31 -15.57
N ASP A 224 2.29 26.01 -15.37
CA ASP A 224 2.17 27.16 -14.47
C ASP A 224 1.22 26.90 -13.29
N VAL A 225 0.91 25.62 -13.03
CA VAL A 225 -0.02 25.24 -11.96
C VAL A 225 0.73 25.10 -10.64
N ASP A 226 0.17 25.66 -9.57
CA ASP A 226 0.73 25.48 -8.24
C ASP A 226 0.61 24.01 -7.80
N ARG A 227 1.60 23.53 -7.03
CA ARG A 227 1.56 22.18 -6.48
C ARG A 227 0.33 22.01 -5.56
N GLU A 228 -0.26 20.82 -5.58
CA GLU A 228 -1.41 20.44 -4.74
C GLU A 228 -2.56 21.46 -4.79
N SER A 229 -2.90 21.97 -5.99
CA SER A 229 -3.91 23.03 -6.20
C SER A 229 -5.12 22.62 -7.05
N LEU A 230 -5.06 21.45 -7.70
CA LEU A 230 -6.12 20.96 -8.58
C LEU A 230 -6.93 19.87 -7.89
N ASP A 231 -8.24 19.83 -8.10
CA ASP A 231 -9.09 18.72 -7.69
C ASP A 231 -9.01 17.52 -8.66
N PHE A 232 -9.73 16.43 -8.39
CA PHE A 232 -9.65 15.24 -9.22
C PHE A 232 -10.19 15.44 -10.66
N LEU A 233 -11.19 16.31 -10.85
CA LEU A 233 -11.87 16.50 -12.12
C LEU A 233 -10.94 17.08 -13.19
N GLN A 234 -9.98 17.93 -12.81
CA GLN A 234 -9.02 18.52 -13.76
C GLN A 234 -8.06 17.49 -14.37
N PHE A 235 -7.98 16.28 -13.81
CA PHE A 235 -7.17 15.20 -14.36
C PHE A 235 -7.95 14.29 -15.33
N GLU A 236 -9.25 14.52 -15.56
CA GLU A 236 -10.08 13.70 -16.46
C GLU A 236 -9.49 13.65 -17.88
N GLY A 237 -9.16 14.81 -18.46
CA GLY A 237 -8.55 14.89 -19.80
C GLY A 237 -7.22 14.12 -19.87
N LEU A 238 -6.34 14.35 -18.90
CA LEU A 238 -5.03 13.71 -18.79
C LEU A 238 -5.13 12.17 -18.75
N LEU A 239 -6.06 11.64 -17.96
CA LEU A 239 -6.24 10.20 -17.82
C LEU A 239 -6.84 9.59 -19.11
N LEU A 240 -7.78 10.27 -19.75
CA LEU A 240 -8.39 9.83 -21.01
C LEU A 240 -7.42 9.88 -22.20
N SER A 241 -6.39 10.73 -22.16
CA SER A 241 -5.40 10.86 -23.23
C SER A 241 -4.22 9.91 -23.13
N CYS A 242 -4.14 9.11 -22.06
CA CYS A 242 -3.13 8.07 -21.89
C CYS A 242 -3.28 6.98 -22.97
N GLY A 243 -2.28 6.84 -23.85
CA GLY A 243 -2.32 5.84 -24.93
C GLY A 243 -1.92 4.44 -24.49
N ASP A 244 -1.13 4.34 -23.41
CA ASP A 244 -0.65 3.08 -22.85
C ASP A 244 -0.33 3.20 -21.35
N VAL A 245 0.13 2.10 -20.75
CA VAL A 245 0.47 2.03 -19.31
C VAL A 245 1.61 2.97 -18.93
N THR A 246 2.54 3.27 -19.85
CA THR A 246 3.66 4.17 -19.55
C THR A 246 3.17 5.61 -19.42
N ASP A 247 2.32 6.07 -20.35
CA ASP A 247 1.65 7.37 -20.26
C ASP A 247 0.83 7.45 -18.98
N PHE A 248 0.13 6.37 -18.64
CA PHE A 248 -0.67 6.28 -17.42
C PHE A 248 0.14 6.46 -16.14
N VAL A 249 1.28 5.78 -16.06
CA VAL A 249 2.21 5.90 -14.94
C VAL A 249 2.81 7.32 -14.90
N LEU A 250 3.07 7.98 -16.03
CA LEU A 250 3.46 9.39 -16.01
C LEU A 250 2.30 10.29 -15.52
N ALA A 251 1.06 10.02 -15.92
CA ALA A 251 -0.12 10.76 -15.45
C ALA A 251 -0.27 10.70 -13.93
N LEU A 252 -0.08 9.52 -13.33
CA LEU A 252 -0.14 9.35 -11.88
C LEU A 252 0.90 10.19 -11.14
N ARG A 253 2.06 10.49 -11.76
CA ARG A 253 3.06 11.41 -11.18
C ARG A 253 2.62 12.86 -11.19
N LEU A 254 2.01 13.30 -12.29
CA LEU A 254 1.42 14.63 -12.40
C LEU A 254 0.31 14.80 -11.37
N ILE A 255 -0.59 13.81 -11.26
CA ILE A 255 -1.64 13.78 -10.23
C ILE A 255 -1.02 13.84 -8.83
N GLU A 256 0.04 13.08 -8.56
CA GLU A 256 0.76 13.14 -7.28
C GLU A 256 1.21 14.56 -6.90
N LEU A 257 1.70 15.31 -7.89
CA LEU A 257 2.32 16.62 -7.69
C LEU A 257 1.29 17.74 -7.59
N TYR A 258 0.23 17.69 -8.40
CA TYR A 258 -0.72 18.79 -8.55
C TYR A 258 -2.06 18.58 -7.83
N TRP A 259 -2.39 17.36 -7.39
CA TRP A 259 -3.69 17.07 -6.78
C TRP A 259 -3.76 17.55 -5.32
N ASP A 260 -4.79 18.35 -5.02
CA ASP A 260 -5.16 18.85 -3.69
C ASP A 260 -5.78 17.79 -2.78
N ARG A 261 -6.04 16.59 -3.34
CA ARG A 261 -6.61 15.40 -2.70
C ARG A 261 -8.12 15.46 -2.46
N GLU A 262 -8.81 16.38 -3.12
CA GLU A 262 -10.26 16.51 -3.09
C GLU A 262 -10.88 16.09 -4.44
N GLY A 263 -12.21 16.13 -4.53
CA GLY A 263 -12.93 15.94 -5.79
C GLY A 263 -13.26 14.49 -6.18
N VAL A 264 -12.54 13.47 -5.71
CA VAL A 264 -12.89 12.05 -6.02
C VAL A 264 -14.32 11.71 -5.59
N GLU A 265 -14.75 12.20 -4.42
CA GLU A 265 -16.10 11.92 -3.93
C GLU A 265 -17.16 12.48 -4.90
N GLY A 266 -17.00 13.76 -5.27
CA GLY A 266 -17.88 14.44 -6.21
C GLY A 266 -17.85 13.82 -7.60
N TYR A 267 -16.66 13.43 -8.08
CA TYR A 267 -16.49 12.77 -9.37
C TYR A 267 -17.27 11.47 -9.46
N ILE A 268 -17.15 10.60 -8.45
CA ILE A 268 -17.89 9.32 -8.42
C ILE A 268 -19.41 9.54 -8.31
N LEU A 269 -19.85 10.56 -7.58
CA LEU A 269 -21.27 10.88 -7.46
C LEU A 269 -21.87 11.42 -8.77
N ASP A 270 -21.09 12.14 -9.57
CA ASP A 270 -21.50 12.68 -10.86
C ASP A 270 -21.42 11.64 -12.00
N LYS A 271 -20.29 10.93 -12.09
CA LYS A 271 -19.96 10.04 -13.23
C LYS A 271 -20.22 8.56 -12.96
N GLY A 272 -20.32 8.15 -11.69
CA GLY A 272 -20.50 6.76 -11.27
C GLY A 272 -19.19 6.00 -11.01
N PHE A 273 -19.30 4.83 -10.37
CA PHE A 273 -18.15 3.95 -10.06
C PHE A 273 -17.56 3.25 -11.28
N ASN A 274 -18.31 3.20 -12.37
CA ASN A 274 -17.95 2.52 -13.61
C ASN A 274 -17.33 3.46 -14.65
N ASP A 275 -17.16 4.73 -14.30
CA ASP A 275 -16.53 5.69 -15.20
C ASP A 275 -15.10 5.21 -15.53
N PRO A 276 -14.71 5.18 -16.82
CA PRO A 276 -13.42 4.66 -17.24
C PRO A 276 -12.24 5.39 -16.57
N VAL A 277 -12.37 6.67 -16.23
CA VAL A 277 -11.29 7.48 -15.66
C VAL A 277 -10.94 7.02 -14.26
N ILE A 278 -11.94 6.86 -13.39
CA ILE A 278 -11.71 6.43 -12.01
C ILE A 278 -11.24 4.97 -11.95
N VAL A 279 -11.74 4.12 -12.86
CA VAL A 279 -11.32 2.73 -12.99
C VAL A 279 -9.87 2.65 -13.48
N GLN A 280 -9.49 3.43 -14.49
CA GLN A 280 -8.12 3.51 -14.97
C GLN A 280 -7.19 4.03 -13.86
N PHE A 281 -7.57 5.11 -13.17
CA PHE A 281 -6.85 5.66 -12.00
C PHE A 281 -6.59 4.59 -10.94
N ALA A 282 -7.61 3.81 -10.60
CA ALA A 282 -7.46 2.73 -9.66
C ALA A 282 -6.50 1.63 -10.19
N ASN A 283 -6.65 1.22 -11.44
CA ASN A 283 -5.80 0.17 -12.01
C ASN A 283 -4.33 0.58 -12.08
N GLY A 284 -4.00 1.80 -12.49
CA GLY A 284 -2.59 2.20 -12.52
C GLY A 284 -1.98 2.39 -11.14
N LEU A 285 -2.76 2.77 -10.12
CA LEU A 285 -2.28 2.72 -8.74
C LEU A 285 -1.92 1.27 -8.36
N ILE A 286 -2.73 0.27 -8.71
CA ILE A 286 -2.37 -1.14 -8.49
C ILE A 286 -1.07 -1.51 -9.22
N ILE A 287 -0.92 -1.14 -10.49
CA ILE A 287 0.30 -1.41 -11.26
C ILE A 287 1.52 -0.82 -10.54
N TRP A 288 1.40 0.40 -10.02
CA TRP A 288 2.47 1.03 -9.25
C TRP A 288 2.83 0.25 -7.98
N LEU A 289 1.80 -0.14 -7.23
CA LEU A 289 1.94 -0.91 -6.00
C LEU A 289 2.61 -2.27 -6.30
N GLU A 290 2.26 -2.93 -7.41
CA GLU A 290 2.88 -4.18 -7.85
C GLU A 290 4.36 -4.04 -8.21
N ILE A 291 4.73 -2.98 -8.95
CA ILE A 291 6.13 -2.66 -9.25
C ILE A 291 6.92 -2.47 -7.97
N TYR A 292 6.31 -1.81 -6.98
CA TYR A 292 6.95 -1.59 -5.68
C TYR A 292 7.22 -2.89 -4.92
N VAL A 293 6.24 -3.80 -4.82
CA VAL A 293 6.44 -5.08 -4.10
C VAL A 293 7.37 -6.02 -4.84
N SER A 294 7.45 -5.89 -6.16
CA SER A 294 8.36 -6.70 -6.98
C SER A 294 9.84 -6.41 -6.72
N GLU A 295 10.19 -5.33 -6.02
CA GLU A 295 11.56 -5.05 -5.59
C GLU A 295 11.88 -5.77 -4.26
N PRO A 296 12.74 -6.82 -4.29
CA PRO A 296 12.98 -7.68 -3.13
C PRO A 296 13.76 -6.99 -2.01
N ASP A 297 14.59 -5.98 -2.31
CA ASP A 297 15.36 -5.26 -1.29
C ASP A 297 14.57 -4.02 -0.80
N PRO A 298 14.05 -4.04 0.45
CA PRO A 298 13.28 -2.92 1.01
C PRO A 298 14.04 -1.59 1.01
N ASN A 299 15.38 -1.63 1.02
CA ASN A 299 16.22 -0.42 1.01
C ASN A 299 16.39 0.15 -0.40
N LYS A 300 16.23 -0.67 -1.43
CA LYS A 300 16.25 -0.24 -2.84
C LYS A 300 14.88 0.14 -3.36
N ARG A 301 13.82 -0.14 -2.60
CA ARG A 301 12.48 0.27 -2.99
C ARG A 301 12.41 1.78 -3.14
N VAL A 302 11.65 2.19 -4.14
CA VAL A 302 11.73 3.55 -4.67
C VAL A 302 11.21 4.56 -3.61
N PRO A 303 11.91 5.68 -3.36
CA PRO A 303 11.50 6.70 -2.37
C PRO A 303 10.06 7.23 -2.56
N PHE A 304 9.51 7.08 -3.76
CA PHE A 304 8.16 7.49 -4.17
C PHE A 304 7.00 6.76 -3.52
N LEU A 305 7.30 5.77 -2.68
CA LEU A 305 6.33 5.11 -1.83
C LEU A 305 5.34 6.05 -1.18
N PHE A 306 5.87 7.10 -0.55
CA PHE A 306 5.05 7.98 0.28
C PHE A 306 3.87 8.54 -0.51
N THR A 307 4.10 8.85 -1.79
CA THR A 307 3.11 9.52 -2.59
C THR A 307 2.12 8.58 -3.23
N VAL A 308 2.55 7.41 -3.70
CA VAL A 308 1.60 6.39 -4.19
C VAL A 308 0.70 5.94 -3.03
N PHE A 309 1.25 5.81 -1.82
CA PHE A 309 0.46 5.56 -0.61
C PHE A 309 -0.56 6.66 -0.35
N ARG A 310 -0.15 7.93 -0.50
CA ARG A 310 -1.02 9.09 -0.34
C ARG A 310 -2.15 9.08 -1.35
N LEU A 311 -1.86 8.91 -2.64
CA LEU A 311 -2.84 8.82 -3.72
C LEU A 311 -3.84 7.68 -3.50
N THR A 312 -3.31 6.49 -3.18
CA THR A 312 -4.12 5.29 -2.94
C THR A 312 -5.04 5.50 -1.73
N ASN A 313 -4.55 6.12 -0.66
CA ASN A 313 -5.38 6.45 0.49
C ASN A 313 -6.48 7.46 0.14
N THR A 314 -6.15 8.53 -0.57
CA THR A 314 -7.14 9.53 -0.99
C THR A 314 -8.23 8.90 -1.85
N LEU A 315 -7.86 8.04 -2.81
CA LEU A 315 -8.83 7.29 -3.61
C LEU A 315 -9.72 6.40 -2.74
N LEU A 316 -9.12 5.64 -1.81
CA LEU A 316 -9.83 4.75 -0.91
C LEU A 316 -10.83 5.51 -0.02
N GLU A 317 -10.43 6.67 0.49
CA GLU A 317 -11.31 7.56 1.26
C GLU A 317 -12.44 8.12 0.40
N GLY A 318 -12.14 8.62 -0.81
CA GLY A 318 -13.13 9.14 -1.75
C GLY A 318 -14.18 8.09 -2.11
N VAL A 319 -13.75 6.89 -2.54
CA VAL A 319 -14.63 5.74 -2.83
C VAL A 319 -15.49 5.36 -1.62
N THR A 320 -14.88 5.31 -0.44
CA THR A 320 -15.58 5.00 0.82
C THR A 320 -16.65 6.03 1.14
N ARG A 321 -16.37 7.32 0.97
CA ARG A 321 -17.32 8.41 1.22
C ARG A 321 -18.45 8.43 0.19
N SER A 322 -18.12 8.34 -1.11
CA SER A 322 -19.13 8.27 -2.19
C SER A 322 -20.11 7.13 -1.97
N SER A 323 -19.62 5.98 -1.50
CA SER A 323 -20.44 4.80 -1.24
C SER A 323 -21.55 5.02 -0.21
N ARG A 324 -21.37 5.96 0.73
CA ARG A 324 -22.39 6.31 1.73
C ARG A 324 -23.59 7.02 1.11
N ASN A 325 -23.34 7.74 0.02
CA ASN A 325 -24.29 8.64 -0.64
C ASN A 325 -24.93 8.02 -1.88
N VAL A 326 -24.61 6.76 -2.21
CA VAL A 326 -25.17 6.09 -3.40
C VAL A 326 -26.65 5.83 -3.18
N ASN A 327 -27.48 6.47 -4.00
CA ASN A 327 -28.92 6.26 -4.02
C ASN A 327 -29.24 4.88 -4.59
N ILE A 328 -29.98 4.09 -3.83
CA ILE A 328 -30.28 2.69 -4.14
C ILE A 328 -31.33 2.58 -5.24
N ASP A 329 -32.18 3.60 -5.37
CA ASP A 329 -33.16 3.68 -6.46
C ASP A 329 -32.47 3.69 -7.85
N GLY A 330 -31.20 4.10 -7.92
CA GLY A 330 -30.36 3.99 -9.13
C GLY A 330 -29.70 2.61 -9.30
N LEU A 331 -29.24 2.02 -8.20
CA LEU A 331 -28.48 0.75 -8.16
C LEU A 331 -29.28 -0.50 -8.60
N ASP A 332 -30.61 -0.43 -8.68
CA ASP A 332 -31.44 -1.54 -9.16
C ASP A 332 -31.17 -1.90 -10.63
N ARG A 333 -30.46 -1.03 -11.36
CA ARG A 333 -29.86 -1.40 -12.65
C ARG A 333 -28.68 -2.34 -12.43
N ARG A 334 -28.90 -3.62 -12.75
CA ARG A 334 -27.92 -4.72 -12.68
C ARG A 334 -26.48 -4.35 -13.11
N PHE A 335 -26.33 -3.55 -14.16
CA PHE A 335 -25.02 -3.12 -14.67
C PHE A 335 -24.26 -2.18 -13.72
N GLU A 336 -24.94 -1.28 -13.02
CA GLU A 336 -24.31 -0.37 -12.06
C GLU A 336 -23.84 -1.13 -10.82
N TYR A 337 -24.58 -2.16 -10.41
CA TYR A 337 -24.20 -3.05 -9.33
C TYR A 337 -22.90 -3.82 -9.64
N ASP A 338 -22.84 -4.49 -10.79
CA ASP A 338 -21.68 -5.31 -11.16
C ASP A 338 -20.41 -4.47 -11.32
N ALA A 339 -20.52 -3.28 -11.93
CA ALA A 339 -19.40 -2.38 -12.09
C ALA A 339 -18.94 -1.76 -10.75
N THR A 340 -19.87 -1.46 -9.85
CA THR A 340 -19.54 -1.04 -8.48
C THR A 340 -18.75 -2.13 -7.74
N ILE A 341 -19.16 -3.40 -7.86
CA ILE A 341 -18.42 -4.53 -7.28
C ILE A 341 -17.02 -4.66 -7.89
N ALA A 342 -16.89 -4.51 -9.22
CA ALA A 342 -15.61 -4.57 -9.90
C ALA A 342 -14.64 -3.48 -9.40
N MET A 343 -15.10 -2.24 -9.27
CA MET A 343 -14.31 -1.15 -8.69
C MET A 343 -13.90 -1.45 -7.25
N TRP A 344 -14.83 -1.97 -6.44
CA TRP A 344 -14.53 -2.37 -5.07
C TRP A 344 -13.56 -3.54 -4.95
N ALA A 345 -13.49 -4.44 -5.95
CA ALA A 345 -12.47 -5.49 -5.99
C ALA A 345 -11.06 -4.90 -6.18
N VAL A 346 -10.92 -3.87 -7.03
CA VAL A 346 -9.66 -3.11 -7.18
C VAL A 346 -9.30 -2.41 -5.86
N VAL A 347 -10.28 -1.75 -5.24
CA VAL A 347 -10.11 -1.04 -3.96
C VAL A 347 -9.75 -2.01 -2.82
N PHE A 348 -10.34 -3.21 -2.81
CA PHE A 348 -9.98 -4.26 -1.85
C PHE A 348 -8.52 -4.68 -2.00
N LYS A 349 -8.04 -4.86 -3.25
CA LYS A 349 -6.65 -5.18 -3.55
C LYS A 349 -5.70 -4.08 -3.06
N MET A 350 -6.02 -2.80 -3.32
CA MET A 350 -5.26 -1.65 -2.80
C MET A 350 -5.22 -1.63 -1.29
N TYR A 351 -6.38 -1.77 -0.64
CA TYR A 351 -6.51 -1.77 0.80
C TYR A 351 -5.65 -2.88 1.43
N HIS A 352 -5.72 -4.09 0.90
CA HIS A 352 -4.92 -5.22 1.39
C HIS A 352 -3.42 -4.94 1.21
N PHE A 353 -3.03 -4.40 0.06
CA PHE A 353 -1.65 -4.02 -0.21
C PHE A 353 -1.11 -3.01 0.81
N LEU A 354 -1.83 -1.89 1.01
CA LEU A 354 -1.44 -0.84 1.94
C LEU A 354 -1.32 -1.36 3.38
N ARG A 355 -2.16 -2.31 3.79
CA ARG A 355 -2.09 -2.94 5.11
C ARG A 355 -1.00 -4.00 5.23
N SER A 356 -0.50 -4.53 4.12
CA SER A 356 0.55 -5.56 4.09
C SER A 356 1.96 -4.97 4.19
N ILE A 357 2.14 -3.66 3.99
CA ILE A 357 3.48 -3.04 3.98
C ILE A 357 3.85 -2.46 5.34
N GLU A 358 5.13 -2.56 5.71
CA GLU A 358 5.67 -1.90 6.89
C GLU A 358 5.72 -0.39 6.66
N PRO A 359 4.97 0.41 7.44
CA PRO A 359 4.84 1.84 7.22
C PRO A 359 6.05 2.59 7.81
N ARG A 360 7.28 2.20 7.48
CA ARG A 360 8.52 2.70 8.15
C ARG A 360 8.63 4.23 8.21
N ARG A 361 7.86 4.96 7.40
CA ARG A 361 7.83 6.42 7.33
C ARG A 361 6.43 7.06 7.38
N VAL A 362 5.37 6.29 7.20
CA VAL A 362 3.99 6.81 7.26
C VAL A 362 3.44 6.48 8.63
N VAL A 363 3.01 7.47 9.39
CA VAL A 363 2.32 7.15 10.64
C VAL A 363 0.97 6.55 10.21
N ILE A 364 0.79 5.23 10.34
CA ILE A 364 -0.51 4.57 10.07
C ILE A 364 -1.65 5.29 10.80
N GLU A 365 -1.35 5.94 11.93
CA GLU A 365 -2.30 6.73 12.70
C GLU A 365 -2.86 7.94 11.91
N ASP A 366 -2.14 8.43 10.90
CA ASP A 366 -2.61 9.49 9.99
C ASP A 366 -3.55 8.95 8.90
N ILE A 367 -3.72 7.62 8.82
CA ILE A 367 -4.58 6.95 7.84
C ILE A 367 -5.60 6.06 8.56
N PRO A 368 -6.72 6.64 9.03
CA PRO A 368 -7.73 5.91 9.80
C PRO A 368 -8.36 4.73 9.06
N VAL A 369 -8.38 4.75 7.73
CA VAL A 369 -8.98 3.66 6.94
C VAL A 369 -8.16 2.37 7.04
N LEU A 370 -6.82 2.45 7.03
CA LEU A 370 -5.93 1.29 7.10
C LEU A 370 -5.88 0.64 8.50
N CYS A 371 -6.35 1.39 9.50
CA CYS A 371 -6.51 0.92 10.87
C CYS A 371 -7.72 -0.01 11.06
N LYS A 372 -8.67 -0.03 10.14
CA LYS A 372 -9.91 -0.82 10.29
C LYS A 372 -9.75 -2.14 9.52
N PRO A 373 -10.27 -3.28 10.02
CA PRO A 373 -10.39 -4.50 9.22
C PRO A 373 -11.38 -4.29 8.08
N TRP A 374 -11.25 -5.07 7.00
CA TRP A 374 -12.06 -4.90 5.77
C TRP A 374 -13.55 -4.89 6.07
N ARG A 375 -14.01 -5.85 6.89
CA ARG A 375 -15.40 -5.94 7.35
C ARG A 375 -15.92 -4.64 7.96
N GLU A 376 -15.15 -4.03 8.85
CA GLU A 376 -15.55 -2.79 9.52
C GLU A 376 -15.60 -1.63 8.51
N LEU A 377 -14.62 -1.55 7.62
CA LEU A 377 -14.62 -0.58 6.53
C LEU A 377 -15.87 -0.71 5.65
N CYS A 378 -16.28 -1.92 5.26
CA CYS A 378 -17.51 -2.14 4.50
C CYS A 378 -18.76 -1.66 5.25
N HIS A 379 -18.86 -1.92 6.56
CA HIS A 379 -19.99 -1.47 7.38
C HIS A 379 -20.05 0.05 7.51
N GLU A 380 -18.91 0.72 7.60
CA GLU A 380 -18.82 2.17 7.69
C GLU A 380 -19.00 2.89 6.35
N SER A 381 -18.58 2.26 5.26
CA SER A 381 -18.73 2.78 3.89
C SER A 381 -20.18 2.69 3.43
N LEU A 382 -20.92 1.70 3.92
CA LEU A 382 -22.30 1.42 3.53
C LEU A 382 -23.17 1.29 4.78
N PRO A 383 -23.45 2.37 5.54
CA PRO A 383 -24.16 2.27 6.82
C PRO A 383 -25.65 1.95 6.66
N ASN A 384 -26.26 2.32 5.54
CA ASN A 384 -27.71 2.23 5.34
C ASN A 384 -28.17 0.76 5.24
N PRO A 385 -29.35 0.42 5.81
CA PRO A 385 -29.87 -0.96 5.78
C PRO A 385 -30.21 -1.44 4.37
N GLU A 386 -30.54 -0.53 3.48
CA GLU A 386 -30.85 -0.84 2.09
C GLU A 386 -29.58 -1.31 1.32
N HIS A 387 -28.38 -0.91 1.75
CA HIS A 387 -27.11 -1.37 1.16
C HIS A 387 -26.70 -2.80 1.57
N VAL A 388 -27.53 -3.55 2.32
CA VAL A 388 -27.16 -4.87 2.86
C VAL A 388 -26.65 -5.84 1.78
N LYS A 389 -27.27 -5.87 0.60
CA LYS A 389 -26.86 -6.75 -0.49
C LYS A 389 -25.48 -6.37 -1.05
N LEU A 390 -25.24 -5.08 -1.29
CA LEU A 390 -23.93 -4.59 -1.74
C LEU A 390 -22.86 -4.88 -0.68
N ARG A 391 -23.16 -4.58 0.59
CA ARG A 391 -22.27 -4.83 1.73
C ARG A 391 -21.90 -6.31 1.85
N GLN A 392 -22.85 -7.23 1.69
CA GLN A 392 -22.58 -8.68 1.70
C GLN A 392 -21.64 -9.07 0.56
N SER A 393 -21.83 -8.52 -0.64
CA SER A 393 -20.92 -8.79 -1.76
C SER A 393 -19.52 -8.22 -1.54
N LEU A 394 -19.40 -7.04 -0.94
CA LEU A 394 -18.09 -6.49 -0.56
C LEU A 394 -17.36 -7.35 0.48
N LEU A 395 -18.10 -7.90 1.46
CA LEU A 395 -17.53 -8.84 2.43
C LEU A 395 -17.03 -10.12 1.76
N ARG A 396 -17.74 -10.62 0.74
CA ARG A 396 -17.32 -11.80 -0.03
C ARG A 396 -16.05 -11.58 -0.85
N LEU A 397 -15.65 -10.33 -1.14
CA LEU A 397 -14.37 -10.07 -1.81
C LEU A 397 -13.18 -10.59 -1.00
N GLU A 398 -13.26 -10.56 0.34
CA GLU A 398 -12.24 -11.12 1.21
C GLU A 398 -12.17 -12.64 1.12
N ASP A 399 -13.33 -13.31 1.02
CA ASP A 399 -13.40 -14.76 0.85
C ASP A 399 -12.88 -15.20 -0.53
N ILE A 400 -13.21 -14.44 -1.58
CA ILE A 400 -12.87 -14.76 -2.97
C ILE A 400 -11.40 -14.44 -3.26
N HIS A 401 -10.95 -13.24 -2.93
CA HIS A 401 -9.64 -12.74 -3.35
C HIS A 401 -8.61 -12.71 -2.21
N GLY A 402 -9.03 -12.77 -0.94
CA GLY A 402 -8.15 -12.55 0.20
C GLY A 402 -6.98 -13.52 0.27
N SER A 403 -7.19 -14.81 0.00
CA SER A 403 -6.09 -15.78 -0.03
C SER A 403 -5.10 -15.53 -1.17
N ALA A 404 -5.60 -15.26 -2.38
CA ALA A 404 -4.75 -15.01 -3.55
C ALA A 404 -3.92 -13.74 -3.36
N ILE A 405 -4.55 -12.65 -2.92
CA ILE A 405 -3.89 -11.37 -2.66
C ILE A 405 -2.87 -11.50 -1.52
N ARG A 406 -3.17 -12.24 -0.45
CA ARG A 406 -2.21 -12.48 0.64
C ARG A 406 -0.99 -13.28 0.20
N ASN A 407 -1.16 -14.19 -0.77
CA ASN A 407 -0.05 -14.92 -1.36
C ASN A 407 0.81 -14.02 -2.26
N SER A 408 0.18 -13.14 -3.04
CA SER A 408 0.89 -12.17 -3.89
C SER A 408 1.57 -11.04 -3.09
N PHE A 409 0.96 -10.63 -1.98
CA PHE A 409 1.41 -9.54 -1.11
C PHE A 409 1.46 -10.02 0.34
N PRO A 410 2.47 -10.84 0.71
CA PRO A 410 2.60 -11.33 2.08
C PRO A 410 2.80 -10.15 3.04
N PRO A 411 2.16 -10.16 4.23
CA PRO A 411 2.36 -9.13 5.24
C PRO A 411 3.82 -9.00 5.66
N GLU A 412 4.39 -7.82 5.48
CA GLU A 412 5.73 -7.48 5.95
C GLU A 412 5.79 -7.44 7.47
N GLU A 413 6.97 -7.65 8.03
CA GLU A 413 7.17 -7.53 9.46
C GLU A 413 6.76 -6.14 9.94
N ASN A 414 5.93 -6.08 10.99
CA ASN A 414 5.36 -4.86 11.55
C ASN A 414 4.44 -4.08 10.62
N SER A 415 3.98 -4.65 9.49
CA SER A 415 2.84 -4.14 8.75
C SER A 415 1.55 -4.15 9.59
N ALA A 416 0.48 -3.50 9.11
CA ALA A 416 -0.79 -3.53 9.82
C ALA A 416 -1.31 -4.96 9.97
N MET A 417 -1.24 -5.74 8.89
CA MET A 417 -1.67 -7.13 8.89
C MET A 417 -0.79 -8.04 9.75
N ASP A 418 0.54 -7.91 9.71
CA ASP A 418 1.43 -8.70 10.57
C ASP A 418 1.19 -8.38 12.05
N ARG A 419 1.01 -7.09 12.39
CA ARG A 419 0.69 -6.65 13.75
C ARG A 419 -0.62 -7.23 14.25
N GLU A 420 -1.66 -7.20 13.41
CA GLU A 420 -2.96 -7.79 13.69
C GLU A 420 -2.85 -9.30 13.86
N GLY A 421 -2.17 -10.01 12.95
CA GLY A 421 -1.95 -11.45 13.03
C GLY A 421 -1.16 -11.86 14.27
N LYS A 422 -0.06 -11.16 14.58
CA LYS A 422 0.72 -11.35 15.82
C LYS A 422 -0.13 -11.05 17.05
N TYR A 423 -0.98 -10.03 17.00
CA TYR A 423 -1.87 -9.70 18.10
C TYR A 423 -2.94 -10.77 18.29
N LEU A 424 -3.64 -11.19 17.24
CA LEU A 424 -4.64 -12.23 17.25
C LEU A 424 -4.05 -13.53 17.78
N LYS A 425 -2.91 -13.99 17.23
CA LYS A 425 -2.19 -15.18 17.71
C LYS A 425 -1.86 -15.09 19.20
N ARG A 426 -1.36 -13.94 19.67
CA ARG A 426 -1.09 -13.73 21.10
C ARG A 426 -2.37 -13.68 21.91
N ALA A 427 -3.42 -13.05 21.42
CA ALA A 427 -4.67 -12.88 22.14
C ALA A 427 -5.39 -14.24 22.28
N THR A 428 -5.34 -15.10 21.27
CA THR A 428 -6.00 -16.41 21.26
C THR A 428 -5.17 -17.55 21.87
N GLN A 429 -3.87 -17.37 22.07
CA GLN A 429 -2.97 -18.41 22.62
C GLN A 429 -3.40 -18.85 24.03
N VAL A 430 -4.07 -19.99 24.15
CA VAL A 430 -4.63 -20.58 25.39
C VAL A 430 -3.71 -20.40 26.61
N ILE A 431 -4.24 -19.82 27.68
CA ILE A 431 -3.63 -19.86 29.02
C ILE A 431 -4.18 -21.11 29.72
N ALA A 432 -3.28 -21.97 30.18
CA ALA A 432 -3.66 -23.16 30.95
C ALA A 432 -4.55 -22.77 32.15
N GLY A 433 -5.68 -23.45 32.32
CA GLY A 433 -6.65 -23.18 33.39
C GLY A 433 -7.74 -22.15 33.07
N LEU A 434 -7.64 -21.40 31.97
CA LEU A 434 -8.69 -20.47 31.53
C LEU A 434 -9.52 -21.07 30.39
N VAL A 435 -10.85 -21.08 30.56
CA VAL A 435 -11.80 -21.52 29.53
C VAL A 435 -12.22 -20.30 28.69
N PRO A 436 -12.25 -20.40 27.35
CA PRO A 436 -12.79 -19.34 26.51
C PRO A 436 -14.25 -19.03 26.89
N CYS A 437 -14.63 -17.76 27.01
CA CYS A 437 -16.03 -17.38 27.21
C CYS A 437 -16.80 -17.53 25.88
N ILE A 438 -18.13 -17.59 25.94
CA ILE A 438 -18.98 -17.75 24.74
C ILE A 438 -18.69 -16.73 23.63
N HIS A 439 -18.30 -15.51 24.01
CA HIS A 439 -17.92 -14.45 23.08
C HIS A 439 -16.57 -14.71 22.40
N CYS A 440 -15.61 -15.25 23.14
CA CYS A 440 -14.28 -15.63 22.62
C CYS A 440 -14.25 -16.99 21.93
N VAL A 441 -15.30 -17.80 22.11
CA VAL A 441 -15.48 -19.05 21.36
C VAL A 441 -15.85 -18.76 19.90
N ASN A 442 -16.52 -17.63 19.63
CA ASN A 442 -16.81 -17.22 18.26
C ASN A 442 -15.62 -16.44 17.67
N PRO A 443 -14.88 -17.02 16.70
CA PRO A 443 -13.67 -16.39 16.16
C PRO A 443 -13.95 -15.06 15.46
N MET A 444 -15.11 -14.93 14.79
CA MET A 444 -15.48 -13.72 14.06
C MET A 444 -15.68 -12.52 14.98
N TYR A 445 -16.42 -12.70 16.09
CA TYR A 445 -16.63 -11.59 17.04
C TYR A 445 -15.34 -11.24 17.76
N LEU A 446 -14.54 -12.26 18.08
CA LEU A 446 -13.27 -12.08 18.76
C LEU A 446 -12.28 -11.28 17.93
N GLU A 447 -12.11 -11.63 16.65
CA GLU A 447 -11.20 -10.96 15.73
C GLU A 447 -11.60 -9.50 15.52
N SER A 448 -12.89 -9.24 15.24
CA SER A 448 -13.41 -7.87 15.10
C SER A 448 -13.13 -7.00 16.33
N ASP A 449 -13.44 -7.49 17.54
CA ASP A 449 -13.24 -6.74 18.78
C ASP A 449 -11.74 -6.54 19.09
N LEU A 450 -10.91 -7.54 18.80
CA LEU A 450 -9.47 -7.45 18.99
C LEU A 450 -8.84 -6.43 18.05
N THR A 451 -9.20 -6.45 16.77
CA THR A 451 -8.67 -5.51 15.80
C THR A 451 -9.06 -4.08 16.13
N LYS A 452 -10.32 -3.84 16.53
CA LYS A 452 -10.79 -2.54 17.05
C LYS A 452 -9.95 -2.04 18.22
N ARG A 453 -9.63 -2.91 19.18
CA ARG A 453 -8.78 -2.53 20.33
C ARG A 453 -7.33 -2.31 19.94
N TYR A 454 -6.84 -3.02 18.93
CA TYR A 454 -5.47 -2.88 18.48
C TYR A 454 -5.25 -1.53 17.79
N TRP A 455 -6.19 -1.05 16.98
CA TRP A 455 -6.01 0.18 16.22
C TRP A 455 -6.70 1.41 16.81
N GLY A 456 -7.81 1.22 17.53
CA GLY A 456 -8.52 2.30 18.17
C GLY A 456 -7.81 2.87 19.41
N ARG A 457 -8.25 4.06 19.83
CA ARG A 457 -8.16 4.52 21.23
C ARG A 457 -9.44 4.06 21.93
N PRO A 458 -9.57 2.79 22.37
CA PRO A 458 -10.80 2.34 23.01
C PRO A 458 -11.11 3.25 24.19
N SER A 459 -12.34 3.76 24.24
CA SER A 459 -12.80 4.44 25.44
C SER A 459 -12.92 3.39 26.54
N TRP A 460 -12.83 3.82 27.81
CA TRP A 460 -13.01 2.90 28.94
C TRP A 460 -14.40 2.23 28.94
N TYR A 461 -15.40 2.85 28.31
CA TYR A 461 -16.76 2.31 28.20
C TYR A 461 -16.89 1.22 27.12
N ASP A 462 -16.12 1.31 26.03
CA ASP A 462 -16.05 0.24 25.00
C ASP A 462 -15.50 -1.08 25.59
N ASP A 463 -14.68 -0.98 26.65
CA ASP A 463 -14.05 -2.11 27.33
C ASP A 463 -15.01 -2.85 28.30
N GLN A 464 -16.07 -2.20 28.81
CA GLN A 464 -16.90 -2.78 29.88
C GLN A 464 -18.23 -3.40 29.42
N LEU A 465 -18.73 -3.05 28.24
CA LEU A 465 -20.13 -3.37 27.88
C LEU A 465 -20.33 -4.58 26.96
N ARG A 466 -19.27 -5.25 26.47
CA ARG A 466 -19.40 -6.45 25.63
C ARG A 466 -18.67 -7.70 26.13
N ILE A 467 -17.91 -7.60 27.20
CA ILE A 467 -16.96 -8.66 27.58
C ILE A 467 -17.41 -9.36 28.85
N CYS A 468 -17.96 -10.56 28.66
CA CYS A 468 -18.25 -11.57 29.68
C CYS A 468 -19.30 -11.17 30.74
N GLU A 469 -20.44 -11.89 30.75
CA GLU A 469 -21.43 -11.84 31.85
C GLU A 469 -20.94 -12.50 33.15
N GLU A 470 -19.70 -12.99 33.20
CA GLU A 470 -19.14 -13.66 34.38
C GLU A 470 -17.92 -12.88 34.88
N MET A 471 -17.69 -12.86 36.18
CA MET A 471 -16.48 -12.32 36.81
C MET A 471 -15.70 -13.42 37.54
N MET A 472 -14.37 -13.43 37.39
CA MET A 472 -13.49 -14.32 38.16
C MET A 472 -12.70 -13.50 39.18
N ILE A 473 -12.77 -13.95 40.43
CA ILE A 473 -12.08 -13.28 41.53
C ILE A 473 -10.94 -14.17 41.95
N LEU A 474 -9.71 -13.76 41.63
CA LEU A 474 -8.52 -14.46 42.04
C LEU A 474 -8.19 -14.06 43.48
N THR A 475 -8.45 -14.95 44.42
CA THR A 475 -8.27 -14.64 45.84
C THR A 475 -6.77 -14.60 46.14
N LYS A 476 -6.23 -13.43 46.45
CA LYS A 476 -4.82 -13.25 46.82
C LYS A 476 -4.58 -13.50 48.30
N SER A 477 -5.52 -13.08 49.13
CA SER A 477 -5.46 -13.32 50.56
C SER A 477 -6.86 -13.43 51.13
N THR A 478 -7.02 -14.35 52.07
CA THR A 478 -8.24 -14.49 52.87
C THR A 478 -7.91 -14.09 54.29
N MET A 479 -8.67 -13.15 54.85
CA MET A 479 -8.54 -12.73 56.24
C MET A 479 -9.84 -13.01 56.98
N ASN A 480 -9.76 -13.79 58.05
CA ASN A 480 -10.88 -13.97 58.97
C ASN A 480 -10.82 -12.89 60.04
N ARG A 481 -11.93 -12.21 60.30
CA ARG A 481 -12.06 -11.15 61.30
C ARG A 481 -13.34 -11.39 62.10
N THR A 482 -13.43 -10.72 63.24
CA THR A 482 -14.61 -10.75 64.09
C THR A 482 -15.07 -9.32 64.29
N SER A 483 -16.36 -9.04 64.11
CA SER A 483 -16.93 -7.69 64.27
C SER A 483 -16.87 -7.24 65.73
N CYS A 484 -17.11 -5.96 66.00
CA CYS A 484 -17.23 -5.44 67.37
C CYS A 484 -18.35 -6.11 68.19
N MET A 485 -19.29 -6.78 67.51
CA MET A 485 -20.36 -7.58 68.13
C MET A 485 -20.02 -9.07 68.26
N GLY A 486 -18.76 -9.47 68.04
CA GLY A 486 -18.31 -10.85 68.20
C GLY A 486 -18.63 -11.79 67.02
N ILE A 487 -19.08 -11.26 65.88
CA ILE A 487 -19.53 -12.09 64.74
C ILE A 487 -18.37 -12.32 63.76
N PRO A 488 -18.01 -13.58 63.44
CA PRO A 488 -16.96 -13.86 62.48
C PRO A 488 -17.38 -13.48 61.06
N TYR A 489 -16.50 -12.84 60.31
CA TYR A 489 -16.63 -12.54 58.89
C TYR A 489 -15.32 -12.80 58.16
N THR A 490 -15.42 -13.15 56.88
CA THR A 490 -14.26 -13.42 56.02
C THR A 490 -14.11 -12.29 55.01
N ILE A 491 -12.94 -11.67 54.97
CA ILE A 491 -12.53 -10.72 53.94
C ILE A 491 -11.71 -11.50 52.91
N LYS A 492 -12.26 -11.64 51.70
CA LYS A 492 -11.48 -12.14 50.57
C LYS A 492 -10.99 -10.93 49.78
N ILE A 493 -9.67 -10.75 49.77
CA ILE A 493 -9.01 -9.77 48.94
C ILE A 493 -8.55 -10.51 47.70
N GLY A 494 -9.16 -10.15 46.58
CA GLY A 494 -8.81 -10.72 45.30
C GLY A 494 -8.52 -9.66 44.25
N GLN A 495 -7.78 -10.06 43.23
CA GLN A 495 -7.83 -9.35 41.96
C GLN A 495 -9.04 -9.84 41.20
N VAL A 496 -9.92 -8.92 40.83
CA VAL A 496 -11.03 -9.25 39.94
C VAL A 496 -10.53 -9.07 38.53
N ALA A 497 -10.49 -10.18 37.81
CA ALA A 497 -10.52 -10.15 36.38
C ALA A 497 -12.00 -10.31 36.01
N PRO A 498 -12.65 -9.38 35.29
CA PRO A 498 -13.88 -9.76 34.56
C PRO A 498 -13.54 -11.05 33.83
N ASN A 499 -14.34 -12.12 33.97
CA ASN A 499 -13.95 -13.54 33.78
C ASN A 499 -13.37 -13.73 32.39
N ALA A 500 -12.11 -13.37 32.29
CA ALA A 500 -11.55 -13.03 31.04
C ALA A 500 -11.17 -14.38 30.52
N CYS A 501 -11.94 -14.83 29.54
CA CYS A 501 -11.34 -15.63 28.50
C CYS A 501 -9.94 -15.04 28.25
N ASN A 502 -8.94 -15.90 28.15
CA ASN A 502 -7.54 -15.51 28.03
C ASN A 502 -7.30 -14.26 27.12
N VAL A 503 -8.08 -14.15 26.04
CA VAL A 503 -8.13 -13.01 25.13
C VAL A 503 -8.47 -11.67 25.81
N CYS A 504 -9.50 -11.62 26.66
CA CYS A 504 -9.92 -10.42 27.38
C CYS A 504 -8.89 -9.96 28.41
N TYR A 505 -8.18 -10.91 29.03
CA TYR A 505 -7.15 -10.62 30.04
C TYR A 505 -5.92 -10.00 29.38
N ARG A 506 -5.47 -10.61 28.28
CA ARG A 506 -4.35 -10.09 27.47
C ARG A 506 -4.67 -8.72 26.84
N ALA A 507 -5.92 -8.46 26.48
CA ALA A 507 -6.35 -7.14 26.00
C ALA A 507 -6.19 -6.04 27.09
N LEU A 508 -6.54 -6.33 28.35
CA LEU A 508 -6.42 -5.38 29.47
C LEU A 508 -4.96 -5.02 29.79
N LEU A 509 -4.03 -5.99 29.75
CA LEU A 509 -2.62 -5.76 30.08
C LEU A 509 -1.89 -4.84 29.08
N ARG A 510 -2.25 -4.85 27.79
CA ARG A 510 -1.57 -4.01 26.77
C ARG A 510 -1.87 -2.52 26.89
N ARG A 511 -3.06 -2.14 27.39
CA ARG A 511 -3.40 -0.74 27.66
C ARG A 511 -2.36 -0.09 28.59
N ARG A 512 -1.88 -0.85 29.58
CA ARG A 512 -0.81 -0.45 30.51
C ARG A 512 0.50 -0.15 29.79
N GLN A 513 0.92 -1.02 28.85
CA GLN A 513 2.19 -0.86 28.12
C GLN A 513 2.15 0.29 27.11
N ARG A 514 1.04 0.48 26.37
CA ARG A 514 0.91 1.63 25.46
C ARG A 514 0.91 2.95 26.23
N CYS A 515 0.11 3.09 27.29
CA CYS A 515 0.10 4.31 28.10
C CYS A 515 1.48 4.65 28.70
N GLN A 516 2.34 3.65 28.97
CA GLN A 516 3.72 3.88 29.41
C GLN A 516 4.62 4.42 28.29
N ARG A 517 4.44 3.98 27.03
CA ARG A 517 5.23 4.44 25.88
C ARG A 517 4.92 5.90 25.50
N TRP A 518 3.70 6.37 25.78
CA TRP A 518 3.25 7.75 25.57
C TRP A 518 3.64 8.74 26.69
N ARG A 519 4.42 8.32 27.70
CA ARG A 519 4.82 9.17 28.86
C ARG A 519 5.69 10.39 28.51
N TYR A 520 6.15 10.53 27.27
CA TYR A 520 6.93 11.70 26.86
C TYR A 520 6.09 12.97 26.58
N LEU A 521 4.75 12.91 26.55
CA LEU A 521 3.94 14.04 26.07
C LEU A 521 2.81 14.59 26.97
N LYS A 522 2.54 14.03 28.16
CA LYS A 522 1.86 14.66 29.33
C LYS A 522 1.42 13.59 30.35
N PRO A 523 1.41 13.88 31.66
CA PRO A 523 0.97 12.92 32.67
C PRO A 523 -0.57 12.95 32.77
N ARG A 524 -1.24 11.91 32.25
CA ARG A 524 -2.58 11.56 32.74
C ARG A 524 -2.51 10.23 33.50
N LEU A 525 -3.31 10.20 34.58
CA LEU A 525 -3.34 9.26 35.69
C LEU A 525 -3.14 7.78 35.29
N PRO A 526 -2.41 6.98 36.11
CA PRO A 526 -2.21 5.56 35.85
C PRO A 526 -3.50 4.76 36.09
N LEU A 527 -3.96 4.06 35.06
CA LEU A 527 -4.96 3.00 35.20
C LEU A 527 -4.35 1.87 36.05
N SER A 528 -4.90 1.74 37.25
CA SER A 528 -4.43 0.86 38.32
C SER A 528 -5.34 -0.37 38.46
N PRO A 529 -4.87 -1.52 38.99
CA PRO A 529 -5.72 -2.70 39.19
C PRO A 529 -6.85 -2.41 40.18
N ILE A 530 -8.03 -2.95 39.86
CA ILE A 530 -9.19 -2.95 40.72
C ILE A 530 -8.99 -4.04 41.78
N MET A 531 -8.84 -3.63 43.03
CA MET A 531 -8.89 -4.52 44.20
C MET A 531 -10.36 -4.62 44.59
N VAL A 532 -10.92 -5.84 44.59
CA VAL A 532 -12.27 -6.04 45.12
C VAL A 532 -12.16 -6.71 46.47
N ILE A 533 -12.79 -6.08 47.46
CA ILE A 533 -12.98 -6.66 48.78
C ILE A 533 -14.39 -7.22 48.82
N LEU A 534 -14.47 -8.54 49.03
CA LEU A 534 -15.72 -9.22 49.34
C LEU A 534 -15.79 -9.41 50.85
N THR A 535 -16.83 -8.88 51.47
CA THR A 535 -17.15 -9.18 52.87
C THR A 535 -18.48 -9.90 52.92
N HIS A 536 -18.50 -11.10 53.48
CA HIS A 536 -19.72 -11.87 53.72
C HIS A 536 -20.08 -11.79 55.19
N HIS A 537 -21.20 -11.15 55.52
CA HIS A 537 -21.67 -10.97 56.90
C HIS A 537 -23.18 -11.20 56.96
N ARG A 538 -23.62 -12.17 57.78
CA ARG A 538 -25.05 -12.53 57.98
C ARG A 538 -25.84 -12.80 56.68
N GLY A 539 -25.21 -13.42 55.68
CA GLY A 539 -25.84 -13.70 54.39
C GLY A 539 -25.78 -12.54 53.39
N ILE A 540 -25.31 -11.35 53.81
CA ILE A 540 -25.13 -10.19 52.94
C ILE A 540 -23.68 -10.18 52.42
N LEU A 541 -23.55 -10.10 51.10
CA LEU A 541 -22.27 -9.96 50.40
C LEU A 541 -22.06 -8.50 50.00
N THR A 542 -21.12 -7.81 50.64
CA THR A 542 -20.77 -6.43 50.28
C THR A 542 -19.54 -6.39 49.38
N LEU A 543 -19.61 -5.62 48.30
CA LEU A 543 -18.58 -5.47 47.27
C LEU A 543 -17.92 -4.08 47.38
N PHE A 544 -16.64 -4.00 47.73
CA PHE A 544 -15.89 -2.75 47.64
C PHE A 544 -14.92 -2.80 46.46
N VAL A 545 -15.04 -1.83 45.56
CA VAL A 545 -14.16 -1.66 44.39
C VAL A 545 -13.13 -0.58 44.75
N LEU A 546 -11.91 -0.98 45.11
CA LEU A 546 -10.81 -0.09 45.45
C LEU A 546 -9.83 0.05 44.27
N TYR A 547 -9.49 1.28 43.93
CA TYR A 547 -8.43 1.58 42.95
C TYR A 547 -7.08 1.64 43.68
N VAL A 548 -6.21 0.66 43.48
CA VAL A 548 -4.90 0.63 44.16
C VAL A 548 -3.79 1.07 43.22
N THR A 549 -3.18 2.23 43.46
CA THR A 549 -1.99 2.72 42.74
C THR A 549 -0.92 1.63 42.67
N ALA A 550 -0.63 1.14 41.47
CA ALA A 550 0.32 0.04 41.30
C ALA A 550 1.74 0.46 41.72
N LEU A 551 2.35 -0.29 42.64
CA LEU A 551 3.79 -0.23 42.93
C LEU A 551 4.58 -0.59 41.67
N ASP A 552 5.47 0.32 41.27
CA ASP A 552 6.29 0.27 40.07
C ASP A 552 7.40 -0.78 40.23
N ARG A 553 7.13 -2.04 39.86
CA ARG A 553 8.18 -3.05 39.66
C ARG A 553 8.48 -3.18 38.17
N LYS A 554 9.74 -2.89 37.86
CA LYS A 554 10.33 -2.73 36.52
C LYS A 554 10.85 -4.03 35.91
N ASP A 555 10.39 -5.17 36.37
CA ASP A 555 10.94 -6.46 35.92
C ASP A 555 10.16 -7.00 34.71
N ARG A 556 10.96 -7.43 33.73
CA ARG A 556 10.56 -7.83 32.38
C ARG A 556 9.87 -9.20 32.42
N ASP A 557 9.07 -9.43 31.38
CA ASP A 557 8.24 -10.61 31.08
C ASP A 557 6.98 -10.78 31.95
N GLY A 558 5.86 -10.31 31.39
CA GLY A 558 4.52 -10.51 31.92
C GLY A 558 4.05 -11.98 31.96
N ASP A 559 4.90 -12.91 31.51
CA ASP A 559 4.60 -14.35 31.49
C ASP A 559 4.75 -15.00 32.88
N ASP A 560 5.53 -14.41 33.80
CA ASP A 560 5.65 -14.95 35.17
C ASP A 560 4.41 -14.69 36.04
N VAL A 561 3.61 -13.67 35.69
CA VAL A 561 2.30 -13.43 36.34
C VAL A 561 1.27 -14.50 35.93
N LEU A 562 1.46 -15.16 34.78
CA LEU A 562 0.54 -16.18 34.27
C LEU A 562 0.69 -17.54 34.98
N LYS A 563 1.83 -17.82 35.60
CA LYS A 563 2.10 -19.09 36.31
C LYS A 563 1.44 -19.19 37.68
N SER A 564 0.86 -18.11 38.21
CA SER A 564 0.27 -18.08 39.56
C SER A 564 -1.26 -18.33 39.61
N PHE A 565 -1.85 -18.92 38.56
CA PHE A 565 -3.31 -19.05 38.39
C PHE A 565 -3.92 -20.35 38.97
N GLU A 566 -3.42 -20.86 40.09
CA GLU A 566 -4.08 -21.98 40.80
C GLU A 566 -5.07 -21.44 41.85
N GLY A 567 -6.39 -21.57 41.62
CA GLY A 567 -7.42 -21.44 42.67
C GLY A 567 -8.42 -20.27 42.59
N GLY A 568 -9.06 -20.01 41.44
CA GLY A 568 -10.16 -19.03 41.32
C GLY A 568 -11.57 -19.64 41.48
N PHE A 569 -12.55 -18.81 41.86
CA PHE A 569 -13.99 -19.16 41.84
C PHE A 569 -14.73 -18.26 40.82
N ARG A 570 -15.84 -18.76 40.23
CA ARG A 570 -16.65 -18.05 39.21
C ARG A 570 -17.90 -17.45 39.84
N LEU A 571 -18.24 -16.21 39.48
CA LEU A 571 -19.51 -15.54 39.82
C LEU A 571 -20.21 -15.12 38.53
N ARG A 572 -21.51 -15.42 38.38
CA ARG A 572 -22.30 -14.89 37.25
C ARG A 572 -22.84 -13.51 37.60
N ARG A 573 -22.92 -12.61 36.63
CA ARG A 573 -23.49 -11.24 36.82
C ARG A 573 -24.94 -11.28 37.31
N LYS A 574 -25.70 -12.31 36.92
CA LYS A 574 -27.07 -12.55 37.44
C LYS A 574 -27.07 -12.84 38.94
N ASP A 575 -26.05 -13.55 39.44
CA ASP A 575 -25.84 -13.80 40.88
C ASP A 575 -25.46 -12.51 41.63
N MET A 576 -25.10 -11.43 40.93
CA MET A 576 -24.76 -10.14 41.53
C MET A 576 -25.96 -9.18 41.59
N ILE A 577 -26.87 -9.30 40.60
CA ILE A 577 -28.08 -8.47 40.47
C ILE A 577 -29.25 -9.03 41.30
N HIS A 578 -29.37 -10.35 41.45
CA HIS A 578 -30.44 -10.95 42.27
C HIS A 578 -30.36 -10.53 43.74
N PHE A 579 -29.14 -10.40 44.28
CA PHE A 579 -28.91 -9.95 45.66
C PHE A 579 -29.20 -8.47 45.89
N THR A 580 -29.16 -7.64 44.85
CA THR A 580 -29.52 -6.21 44.96
C THR A 580 -31.03 -5.98 44.86
N TYR A 581 -31.77 -6.95 44.31
CA TYR A 581 -33.22 -6.86 44.11
C TYR A 581 -34.04 -7.46 45.26
N GLU A 582 -33.53 -8.46 45.99
CA GLU A 582 -34.19 -8.98 47.20
C GLU A 582 -34.30 -7.91 48.32
N GLU A 583 -33.42 -6.92 48.34
CA GLU A 583 -33.43 -5.86 49.35
C GLU A 583 -34.46 -4.74 49.09
N GLN A 584 -35.10 -4.69 47.91
CA GLN A 584 -36.12 -3.68 47.60
C GLN A 584 -37.57 -4.16 47.80
N LEU A 585 -37.80 -5.44 48.11
CA LEU A 585 -39.15 -6.01 48.21
C LEU A 585 -39.58 -6.41 49.63
N GLU A 586 -38.71 -6.26 50.64
CA GLU A 586 -39.05 -6.62 52.04
C GLU A 586 -39.35 -5.42 52.96
N GLU A 587 -39.37 -4.18 52.47
CA GLU A 587 -39.58 -2.98 53.33
C GLU A 587 -40.95 -2.28 53.15
N GLU A 588 -42.00 -2.99 52.72
CA GLU A 588 -43.35 -2.41 52.63
C GLU A 588 -44.49 -3.39 52.99
N ARG A 589 -44.31 -4.13 54.10
CA ARG A 589 -45.43 -4.81 54.75
C ARG A 589 -45.13 -4.95 56.24
N ASP A 590 -45.52 -3.92 56.99
CA ASP A 590 -46.17 -4.00 58.30
C ASP A 590 -46.22 -2.58 58.88
N ASP A 591 -47.40 -1.97 58.88
CA ASP A 591 -47.97 -1.30 60.05
C ASP A 591 -49.45 -0.93 59.79
N GLU A 592 -50.26 -1.24 60.81
CA GLU A 592 -51.70 -0.98 60.99
C GLU A 592 -52.09 0.50 61.01
#